data_AF-A0A073CB68-F1
#
_entry.id   AF-A0A073CB68-F1
#
_cell.length_a   1.000
_cell.length_b   1.000
_cell.length_c   1.000
_cell.angle_alpha   90.00
_cell.angle_beta   90.00
_cell.angle_gamma   90.00
#
_symmetry.space_group_name_H-M   'P 1'
#
loop_
_entity.id
_entity.type
_entity.pdbx_description
1 polymer ?
#
loop_
_entity_poly.entity_id
_entity_poly.type
_entity_poly.pdbx_seq_one_letter_code
_entity_poly.pdbx_strand_id
1 'polypeptide(L)'
;MKILAGGLPISESTRWWLGYSLGEIAVGNELAIRELIRVLETTESEDNRRGVAYTLGKIDPGNELAIRELIRVLETTENESTRWGVASNLGKIDPENELAIRELIRVLETTENESTRSTVAESLGKIIKTEKQYTDVVFALNHNLTDEVYENDFDLYKNCYELLWQCTQNLTYPKFYQAWHESDTTKEQLETSYNDLTEILKQLQPNDQVYPFLIDGKYSLENLTDESAIAQELCNQIYYTILPDDDIPTVKNAPELKRLFPKFKRQLNRLTLVFIIYNIEPYPELINVCRQLLGKFHIAFITDQQIEPDLRGFPMQNNLVNILQNWLTEISYKETL
;
A
#
# COMPACT_ATOMS: atom_id res chain seq x y z
N MET A 1 29.79 -28.84 -24.52
CA MET A 1 28.62 -29.40 -23.80
C MET A 1 28.95 -30.63 -22.94
N LYS A 2 29.72 -31.64 -23.40
CA LYS A 2 30.04 -32.85 -22.60
C LYS A 2 30.95 -32.65 -21.37
N ILE A 3 31.69 -31.55 -21.27
CA ILE A 3 32.58 -31.27 -20.13
C ILE A 3 31.79 -30.86 -18.87
N LEU A 4 30.56 -30.32 -19.04
CA LEU A 4 29.73 -29.83 -17.93
C LEU A 4 28.81 -30.91 -17.32
N ALA A 5 28.57 -32.03 -18.03
CA ALA A 5 27.65 -33.09 -17.60
C ALA A 5 28.36 -34.35 -17.07
N GLY A 6 29.68 -34.46 -17.27
CA GLY A 6 30.48 -35.57 -16.74
C GLY A 6 31.27 -35.08 -15.54
N GLY A 7 30.99 -35.63 -14.35
CA GLY A 7 31.61 -35.30 -13.06
C GLY A 7 33.12 -35.58 -12.97
N LEU A 8 33.90 -34.99 -13.87
CA LEU A 8 35.34 -34.85 -13.72
C LEU A 8 35.61 -33.76 -12.68
N PRO A 9 36.50 -34.00 -11.70
CA PRO A 9 36.88 -33.00 -10.72
C PRO A 9 37.76 -31.94 -11.40
N ILE A 10 37.11 -30.96 -12.05
CA ILE A 10 37.75 -29.75 -12.53
C ILE A 10 37.99 -28.81 -11.35
N SER A 11 39.15 -28.14 -11.33
CA SER A 11 39.50 -27.20 -10.27
C SER A 11 38.53 -26.02 -10.25
N GLU A 12 38.40 -25.38 -9.09
CA GLU A 12 37.59 -24.16 -8.91
C GLU A 12 37.95 -23.09 -9.94
N SER A 13 39.25 -22.87 -10.19
CA SER A 13 39.74 -21.93 -11.20
C SER A 13 39.29 -22.29 -12.62
N THR A 14 39.23 -23.60 -12.96
CA THR A 14 38.71 -24.05 -14.26
C THR A 14 37.20 -23.86 -14.36
N ARG A 15 36.44 -24.08 -13.28
CA ARG A 15 34.99 -23.85 -13.24
C ARG A 15 34.67 -22.36 -13.39
N TRP A 16 35.41 -21.50 -12.69
CA TRP A 16 35.34 -20.05 -12.86
C TRP A 16 35.62 -19.62 -14.30
N TRP A 17 36.74 -20.07 -14.88
CA TRP A 17 37.13 -19.65 -16.24
C TRP A 17 36.10 -20.07 -17.29
N LEU A 18 35.49 -21.25 -17.12
CA LEU A 18 34.39 -21.74 -17.96
C LEU A 18 33.13 -20.89 -17.80
N GLY A 19 32.69 -20.62 -16.57
CA GLY A 19 31.53 -19.77 -16.31
C GLY A 19 31.72 -18.35 -16.84
N TYR A 20 32.89 -17.76 -16.59
CA TYR A 20 33.27 -16.44 -17.10
C TYR A 20 33.27 -16.38 -18.62
N SER A 21 33.97 -17.32 -19.27
CA SER A 21 34.06 -17.34 -20.75
C SER A 21 32.69 -17.57 -21.39
N LEU A 22 31.84 -18.41 -20.78
CA LEU A 22 30.47 -18.62 -21.25
C LEU A 22 29.60 -17.38 -21.06
N GLY A 23 29.79 -16.63 -19.96
CA GLY A 23 29.06 -15.39 -19.72
C GLY A 23 29.43 -14.26 -20.70
N GLU A 24 30.69 -14.18 -21.12
CA GLU A 24 31.14 -13.18 -22.08
C GLU A 24 30.70 -13.50 -23.53
N ILE A 25 30.57 -14.78 -23.90
CA ILE A 25 30.22 -15.19 -25.28
C ILE A 25 28.76 -15.56 -25.49
N ALA A 26 27.99 -15.78 -24.41
CA ALA A 26 26.59 -16.24 -24.46
C ALA A 26 25.72 -15.47 -23.46
N VAL A 27 25.61 -14.15 -23.67
CA VAL A 27 24.67 -13.25 -22.97
C VAL A 27 23.26 -13.86 -22.95
N GLY A 28 22.60 -13.88 -21.79
CA GLY A 28 21.27 -14.47 -21.60
C GLY A 28 21.21 -16.00 -21.55
N ASN A 29 22.34 -16.71 -21.56
CA ASN A 29 22.34 -18.17 -21.55
C ASN A 29 22.05 -18.74 -20.14
N GLU A 30 20.87 -19.36 -19.97
CA GLU A 30 20.46 -19.95 -18.69
C GLU A 30 21.45 -20.98 -18.11
N LEU A 31 22.14 -21.76 -18.94
CA LEU A 31 23.12 -22.75 -18.46
C LEU A 31 24.37 -22.06 -17.91
N ALA A 32 24.80 -20.97 -18.53
CA ALA A 32 25.91 -20.15 -18.04
C ALA A 32 25.54 -19.48 -16.70
N ILE A 33 24.32 -18.93 -16.59
CA ILE A 33 23.81 -18.34 -15.34
C ILE A 33 23.79 -19.39 -14.22
N ARG A 34 23.23 -20.59 -14.47
CA ARG A 34 23.18 -21.67 -13.47
C ARG A 34 24.56 -22.14 -13.04
N GLU A 35 25.51 -22.22 -13.95
CA GLU A 35 26.87 -22.64 -13.61
C GLU A 35 27.62 -21.56 -12.83
N LEU A 36 27.44 -20.28 -13.17
CA LEU A 36 27.95 -19.16 -12.38
C LEU A 36 27.37 -19.17 -10.96
N ILE A 37 26.06 -19.41 -10.80
CA ILE A 37 25.42 -19.55 -9.47
C ILE A 37 26.03 -20.72 -8.69
N ARG A 38 26.27 -21.88 -9.32
CA ARG A 38 26.95 -23.00 -8.66
C ARG A 38 28.38 -22.68 -8.24
N VAL A 39 29.13 -21.93 -9.05
CA VAL A 39 30.45 -21.45 -8.64
C VAL A 39 30.31 -20.58 -7.41
N LEU A 40 29.36 -19.64 -7.40
CA LEU A 40 29.10 -18.73 -6.28
C LEU A 40 28.75 -19.46 -4.98
N GLU A 41 27.94 -20.53 -5.07
CA GLU A 41 27.55 -21.37 -3.94
C GLU A 41 28.68 -22.22 -3.36
N THR A 42 29.66 -22.60 -4.18
CA THR A 42 30.70 -23.57 -3.82
C THR A 42 32.07 -22.94 -3.60
N THR A 43 32.25 -21.67 -3.96
CA THR A 43 33.52 -20.95 -3.84
C THR A 43 33.77 -20.45 -2.42
N GLU A 44 34.98 -20.70 -1.92
CA GLU A 44 35.53 -20.09 -0.70
C GLU A 44 36.37 -18.85 -1.03
N SER A 45 36.75 -18.65 -2.30
CA SER A 45 37.51 -17.49 -2.74
C SER A 45 36.62 -16.26 -2.93
N GLU A 46 36.89 -15.20 -2.18
CA GLU A 46 36.22 -13.90 -2.33
C GLU A 46 36.47 -13.23 -3.69
N ASP A 47 37.66 -13.43 -4.27
CA ASP A 47 37.95 -12.94 -5.63
C ASP A 47 37.08 -13.63 -6.68
N ASN A 48 36.86 -14.94 -6.53
CA ASN A 48 35.95 -15.69 -7.40
C ASN A 48 34.50 -15.25 -7.17
N ARG A 49 34.06 -15.05 -5.92
CA ARG A 49 32.72 -14.52 -5.60
C ARG A 49 32.47 -13.18 -6.29
N ARG A 50 33.41 -12.24 -6.14
CA ARG A 50 33.37 -10.92 -6.78
C ARG A 50 33.32 -11.03 -8.30
N GLY A 51 34.17 -11.87 -8.90
CA GLY A 51 34.19 -12.07 -10.36
C GLY A 51 32.91 -12.70 -10.91
N VAL A 52 32.34 -13.66 -10.18
CA VAL A 52 31.07 -14.31 -10.54
C VAL A 52 29.91 -13.34 -10.40
N ALA A 53 29.81 -12.60 -9.29
CA ALA A 53 28.80 -11.56 -9.12
C ALA A 53 28.87 -10.49 -10.22
N TYR A 54 30.08 -10.06 -10.58
CA TYR A 54 30.30 -9.16 -11.71
C TYR A 54 29.77 -9.72 -13.03
N THR A 55 30.01 -11.01 -13.28
CA THR A 55 29.57 -11.66 -14.52
C THR A 55 28.06 -11.84 -14.53
N LEU A 56 27.45 -12.24 -13.41
CA LEU A 56 26.00 -12.39 -13.25
C LEU A 56 25.26 -11.07 -13.48
N GLY A 57 25.79 -9.95 -12.99
CA GLY A 57 25.20 -8.63 -13.23
C GLY A 57 25.25 -8.15 -14.69
N LYS A 58 26.15 -8.71 -15.52
CA LYS A 58 26.32 -8.33 -16.93
C LYS A 58 25.64 -9.29 -17.91
N ILE A 59 25.61 -10.58 -17.58
CA ILE A 59 25.18 -11.63 -18.51
C ILE A 59 23.69 -11.52 -18.84
N ASP A 60 22.86 -11.17 -17.86
CA ASP A 60 21.43 -10.95 -18.03
C ASP A 60 20.90 -10.09 -16.86
N PRO A 61 20.91 -8.76 -17.01
CA PRO A 61 20.50 -7.84 -15.95
C PRO A 61 19.01 -7.95 -15.57
N GLY A 62 18.18 -8.65 -16.35
CA GLY A 62 16.76 -8.90 -16.03
C GLY A 62 16.51 -10.25 -15.38
N ASN A 63 17.55 -11.09 -15.21
CA ASN A 63 17.38 -12.45 -14.73
C ASN A 63 17.08 -12.49 -13.22
N GLU A 64 15.85 -12.85 -12.85
CA GLU A 64 15.44 -12.94 -11.45
C GLU A 64 16.33 -13.86 -10.60
N LEU A 65 16.81 -14.98 -11.16
CA LEU A 65 17.68 -15.90 -10.42
C LEU A 65 19.05 -15.28 -10.16
N ALA A 66 19.63 -14.61 -11.15
CA ALA A 66 20.89 -13.90 -10.97
C ALA A 66 20.75 -12.76 -9.94
N ILE A 67 19.63 -12.02 -9.98
CA ILE A 67 19.33 -10.93 -9.05
C ILE A 67 19.22 -11.46 -7.61
N ARG A 68 18.44 -12.51 -7.37
CA ARG A 68 18.31 -13.13 -6.04
C ARG A 68 19.64 -13.61 -5.50
N GLU A 69 20.49 -14.17 -6.35
CA GLU A 69 21.81 -14.65 -5.94
C GLU A 69 22.78 -13.51 -5.66
N LEU A 70 22.74 -12.42 -6.43
CA LEU A 70 23.47 -11.20 -6.12
C LEU A 70 23.05 -10.63 -4.76
N ILE A 71 21.75 -10.56 -4.47
CA ILE A 71 21.22 -10.13 -3.17
C ILE A 71 21.73 -11.03 -2.03
N ARG A 72 21.68 -12.36 -2.19
CA ARG A 72 22.22 -13.29 -1.21
C ARG A 72 23.72 -13.06 -0.94
N VAL A 73 24.52 -12.81 -1.98
CA VAL A 73 25.94 -12.48 -1.81
C VAL A 73 26.10 -11.18 -1.06
N LEU A 74 25.29 -10.16 -1.36
CA LEU A 74 25.32 -8.87 -0.68
C LEU A 74 25.11 -9.01 0.83
N GLU A 75 24.20 -9.89 1.26
CA GLU A 75 23.88 -10.15 2.67
C GLU A 75 24.92 -11.01 3.39
N THR A 76 25.48 -12.01 2.69
CA THR A 76 26.30 -13.05 3.31
C THR A 76 27.80 -12.81 3.22
N THR A 77 28.25 -11.92 2.32
CA THR A 77 29.67 -11.62 2.17
C THR A 77 30.17 -10.74 3.30
N GLU A 78 31.31 -11.09 3.90
CA GLU A 78 32.07 -10.22 4.81
C GLU A 78 33.07 -9.33 4.04
N ASN A 79 33.30 -9.60 2.76
CA ASN A 79 34.22 -8.83 1.94
C ASN A 79 33.56 -7.59 1.34
N GLU A 80 34.01 -6.42 1.80
CA GLU A 80 33.48 -5.12 1.37
C GLU A 80 33.67 -4.84 -0.13
N SER A 81 34.75 -5.32 -0.75
CA SER A 81 34.95 -5.14 -2.19
C SER A 81 33.98 -5.98 -3.02
N THR A 82 33.69 -7.20 -2.56
CA THR A 82 32.63 -8.06 -3.13
C THR A 82 31.27 -7.38 -2.96
N ARG A 83 30.97 -6.89 -1.75
CA ARG A 83 29.72 -6.22 -1.40
C ARG A 83 29.46 -4.98 -2.25
N TRP A 84 30.45 -4.10 -2.36
CA TRP A 84 30.41 -2.92 -3.23
C TRP A 84 30.15 -3.30 -4.70
N GLY A 85 30.86 -4.31 -5.22
CA GLY A 85 30.70 -4.75 -6.60
C GLY A 85 29.30 -5.28 -6.89
N VAL A 86 28.74 -6.05 -5.96
CA VAL A 86 27.38 -6.59 -6.05
C VAL A 86 26.34 -5.50 -6.02
N ALA A 87 26.39 -4.57 -5.06
CA ALA A 87 25.47 -3.44 -4.98
C ALA A 87 25.53 -2.58 -6.26
N SER A 88 26.74 -2.29 -6.75
CA SER A 88 26.94 -1.54 -8.01
C SER A 88 26.35 -2.26 -9.23
N ASN A 89 26.36 -3.59 -9.26
CA ASN A 89 25.73 -4.36 -10.33
C ASN A 89 24.21 -4.36 -10.22
N LEU A 90 23.67 -4.48 -9.01
CA LEU A 90 22.24 -4.31 -8.76
C LEU A 90 21.78 -2.90 -9.17
N GLY A 91 22.63 -1.87 -9.07
CA GLY A 91 22.34 -0.53 -9.62
C GLY A 91 22.29 -0.42 -11.15
N LYS A 92 22.59 -1.50 -11.89
CA LYS A 92 22.64 -1.56 -13.36
C LYS A 92 21.64 -2.57 -13.96
N ILE A 93 20.87 -3.24 -13.11
CA ILE A 93 19.80 -4.14 -13.55
C ILE A 93 18.63 -3.36 -14.12
N ASP A 94 17.66 -4.08 -14.68
CA ASP A 94 16.44 -3.51 -15.21
C ASP A 94 15.74 -2.62 -14.16
N PRO A 95 15.55 -1.31 -14.44
CA PRO A 95 14.77 -0.40 -13.61
C PRO A 95 13.37 -0.89 -13.27
N GLU A 96 12.76 -1.76 -14.08
CA GLU A 96 11.42 -2.32 -13.82
C GLU A 96 11.43 -3.49 -12.82
N ASN A 97 12.60 -3.90 -12.32
CA ASN A 97 12.71 -5.02 -11.39
C ASN A 97 12.33 -4.63 -9.95
N GLU A 98 11.05 -4.78 -9.62
CA GLU A 98 10.51 -4.49 -8.27
C GLU A 98 11.18 -5.33 -7.17
N LEU A 99 11.56 -6.58 -7.47
CA LEU A 99 12.23 -7.46 -6.50
C LEU A 99 13.58 -6.88 -6.08
N ALA A 100 14.36 -6.36 -7.02
CA ALA A 100 15.66 -5.81 -6.70
C ALA A 100 15.58 -4.50 -5.93
N ILE A 101 14.62 -3.63 -6.23
CA ILE A 101 14.36 -2.40 -5.46
C ILE A 101 14.04 -2.76 -4.01
N ARG A 102 13.12 -3.72 -3.80
CA ARG A 102 12.73 -4.18 -2.45
C ARG A 102 13.91 -4.72 -1.65
N GLU A 103 14.75 -5.53 -2.27
CA GLU A 103 15.87 -6.16 -1.58
C GLU A 103 17.02 -5.19 -1.31
N LEU A 104 17.24 -4.22 -2.20
CA LEU A 104 18.17 -3.11 -1.93
C LEU A 104 17.68 -2.23 -0.77
N ILE A 105 16.37 -1.97 -0.64
CA ILE A 105 15.80 -1.28 0.54
C ILE A 105 16.10 -2.07 1.81
N ARG A 106 15.83 -3.38 1.81
CA ARG A 106 16.12 -4.21 2.99
C ARG A 106 17.60 -4.19 3.37
N VAL A 107 18.51 -4.24 2.40
CA VAL A 107 19.96 -4.18 2.68
C VAL A 107 20.35 -2.81 3.22
N LEU A 108 19.75 -1.72 2.70
CA LEU A 108 19.97 -0.36 3.20
C LEU A 108 19.64 -0.26 4.70
N GLU A 109 18.53 -0.87 5.12
CA GLU A 109 18.04 -0.85 6.52
C GLU A 109 18.83 -1.78 7.45
N THR A 110 19.34 -2.90 6.93
CA THR A 110 19.91 -3.97 7.78
C THR A 110 21.43 -3.97 7.83
N THR A 111 22.11 -3.34 6.87
CA THR A 111 23.58 -3.29 6.85
C THR A 111 24.12 -2.33 7.90
N GLU A 112 25.12 -2.77 8.67
CA GLU A 112 25.91 -1.92 9.57
C GLU A 112 27.12 -1.29 8.87
N ASN A 113 27.43 -1.71 7.64
CA ASN A 113 28.56 -1.15 6.89
C ASN A 113 28.16 0.10 6.10
N GLU A 114 28.73 1.25 6.47
CA GLU A 114 28.48 2.56 5.85
C GLU A 114 28.78 2.60 4.34
N SER A 115 29.90 2.01 3.90
CA SER A 115 30.30 2.01 2.48
C SER A 115 29.32 1.22 1.62
N THR A 116 28.83 0.11 2.15
CA THR A 116 27.77 -0.68 1.52
C THR A 116 26.47 0.11 1.47
N ARG A 117 26.11 0.73 2.59
CA ARG A 117 24.89 1.53 2.72
C ARG A 117 24.83 2.63 1.67
N SER A 118 25.89 3.42 1.53
CA SER A 118 25.99 4.44 0.49
C SER A 118 25.94 3.90 -0.93
N THR A 119 26.56 2.75 -1.19
CA THR A 119 26.53 2.15 -2.53
C THR A 119 25.14 1.63 -2.90
N VAL A 120 24.43 1.05 -1.93
CA VAL A 120 23.04 0.59 -2.08
C VAL A 120 22.12 1.77 -2.32
N ALA A 121 22.27 2.86 -1.56
CA ALA A 121 21.50 4.08 -1.76
C ALA A 121 21.75 4.71 -3.14
N GLU A 122 23.01 4.81 -3.58
CA GLU A 122 23.33 5.29 -4.92
C GLU A 122 22.72 4.40 -6.02
N SER A 123 22.72 3.08 -5.79
CA SER A 123 22.15 2.10 -6.72
C SER A 123 20.63 2.23 -6.80
N LEU A 124 19.95 2.36 -5.67
CA LEU A 124 18.51 2.65 -5.59
C LEU A 124 18.15 3.91 -6.39
N GLY A 125 18.87 5.03 -6.17
CA GLY A 125 18.65 6.28 -6.89
C GLY A 125 18.86 6.17 -8.41
N LYS A 126 19.68 5.22 -8.87
CA LYS A 126 19.89 4.95 -10.30
C LYS A 126 18.80 4.09 -10.91
N ILE A 127 18.26 3.11 -10.19
CA ILE A 127 17.30 2.15 -10.74
C ILE A 127 15.84 2.60 -10.62
N ILE A 128 15.49 3.43 -9.63
CA ILE A 128 14.13 3.97 -9.56
C ILE A 128 13.89 4.97 -10.70
N LYS A 129 12.81 4.76 -11.46
CA LYS A 129 12.47 5.56 -12.64
C LYS A 129 11.00 5.95 -12.73
N THR A 130 10.12 5.17 -12.10
CA THR A 130 8.67 5.38 -12.20
C THR A 130 8.12 6.04 -10.96
N GLU A 131 7.00 6.75 -11.12
CA GLU A 131 6.31 7.40 -10.01
C GLU A 131 5.97 6.42 -8.88
N LYS A 132 5.48 5.21 -9.21
CA LYS A 132 5.18 4.15 -8.25
C LYS A 132 6.42 3.77 -7.42
N GLN A 133 7.58 3.61 -8.06
CA GLN A 133 8.81 3.27 -7.35
C GLN A 133 9.27 4.38 -6.42
N TYR A 134 9.14 5.65 -6.82
CA TYR A 134 9.41 6.77 -5.94
C TYR A 134 8.47 6.78 -4.73
N THR A 135 7.17 6.52 -4.91
CA THR A 135 6.24 6.43 -3.77
C THR A 135 6.55 5.26 -2.85
N ASP A 136 6.91 4.09 -3.41
CA ASP A 136 7.25 2.89 -2.64
C ASP A 136 8.53 3.11 -1.80
N VAL A 137 9.54 3.77 -2.36
CA VAL A 137 10.77 4.15 -1.63
C VAL A 137 10.48 5.16 -0.52
N VAL A 138 9.62 6.16 -0.80
CA VAL A 138 9.22 7.13 0.22
C VAL A 138 8.53 6.45 1.39
N PHE A 139 7.55 5.60 1.09
CA PHE A 139 6.82 4.83 2.08
C PHE A 139 7.74 3.94 2.91
N ALA A 140 8.67 3.24 2.27
CA ALA A 140 9.54 2.30 2.95
C ALA A 140 10.56 3.00 3.88
N LEU A 141 11.11 4.15 3.49
CA LEU A 141 12.28 4.73 4.17
C LEU A 141 11.97 5.94 5.05
N ASN A 142 10.76 6.49 5.04
CA ASN A 142 10.44 7.71 5.78
C ASN A 142 10.65 7.60 7.31
N HIS A 143 10.47 6.41 7.88
CA HIS A 143 10.65 6.15 9.30
C HIS A 143 12.11 6.27 9.76
N ASN A 144 13.06 6.33 8.82
CA ASN A 144 14.47 6.56 9.10
C ASN A 144 14.82 8.06 9.23
N LEU A 145 13.88 8.97 8.93
CA LEU A 145 14.09 10.43 9.07
C LEU A 145 13.51 10.93 10.41
N THR A 146 14.03 10.39 11.49
CA THR A 146 13.69 10.79 12.87
C THR A 146 14.92 11.29 13.61
N ASP A 147 14.71 12.11 14.65
CA ASP A 147 15.79 12.58 15.53
C ASP A 147 16.52 11.40 16.19
N GLU A 148 15.80 10.33 16.53
CA GLU A 148 16.39 9.12 17.12
C GLU A 148 17.36 8.42 16.17
N VAL A 149 17.00 8.24 14.89
CA VAL A 149 17.90 7.63 13.91
C VAL A 149 19.05 8.58 13.57
N TYR A 150 18.81 9.89 13.52
CA TYR A 150 19.87 10.87 13.35
C TYR A 150 20.96 10.78 14.42
N GLU A 151 20.56 10.62 15.69
CA GLU A 151 21.49 10.54 16.82
C GLU A 151 22.20 9.18 16.92
N ASN A 152 21.51 8.08 16.61
CA ASN A 152 22.02 6.72 16.81
C ASN A 152 22.69 6.10 15.56
N ASP A 153 22.22 6.44 14.36
CA ASP A 153 22.73 5.93 13.09
C ASP A 153 22.67 7.02 12.00
N PHE A 154 23.57 8.01 12.15
CA PHE A 154 23.65 9.15 11.24
C PHE A 154 23.90 8.75 9.78
N ASP A 155 24.62 7.66 9.53
CA ASP A 155 24.87 7.21 8.17
C ASP A 155 23.59 6.65 7.53
N LEU A 156 22.76 5.90 8.25
CA LEU A 156 21.46 5.44 7.77
C LEU A 156 20.55 6.62 7.48
N TYR A 157 20.47 7.55 8.44
CA TYR A 157 19.71 8.79 8.29
C TYR A 157 20.13 9.54 7.02
N LYS A 158 21.43 9.75 6.83
CA LYS A 158 21.97 10.52 5.71
C LYS A 158 21.65 9.86 4.37
N ASN A 159 21.87 8.55 4.24
CA ASN A 159 21.61 7.83 2.99
C ASN A 159 20.10 7.81 2.66
N CYS A 160 19.23 7.62 3.65
CA CYS A 160 17.78 7.72 3.47
C CYS A 160 17.36 9.15 3.08
N TYR A 161 17.93 10.16 3.74
CA TYR A 161 17.65 11.57 3.43
C TYR A 161 18.01 11.91 1.98
N GLU A 162 19.19 11.51 1.50
CA GLU A 162 19.61 11.78 0.12
C GLU A 162 18.68 11.10 -0.92
N LEU A 163 18.27 9.86 -0.65
CA LEU A 163 17.31 9.13 -1.49
C LEU A 163 15.92 9.79 -1.50
N LEU A 164 15.39 10.13 -0.33
CA LEU A 164 14.07 10.76 -0.21
C LEU A 164 14.08 12.16 -0.81
N TRP A 165 15.19 12.89 -0.68
CA TRP A 165 15.40 14.14 -1.39
C TRP A 165 15.29 13.95 -2.91
N GLN A 166 15.91 12.92 -3.48
CA GLN A 166 15.72 12.61 -4.91
C GLN A 166 14.26 12.31 -5.27
N CYS A 167 13.52 11.63 -4.39
CA CYS A 167 12.09 11.38 -4.59
C CYS A 167 11.28 12.69 -4.65
N THR A 168 11.62 13.71 -3.83
CA THR A 168 10.94 15.03 -3.88
C THR A 168 11.10 15.74 -5.23
N GLN A 169 12.19 15.46 -5.95
CA GLN A 169 12.45 16.07 -7.26
C GLN A 169 11.67 15.38 -8.39
N ASN A 170 11.16 14.17 -8.17
CA ASN A 170 10.47 13.36 -9.18
C ASN A 170 8.98 13.13 -8.87
N LEU A 171 8.51 13.51 -7.68
CA LEU A 171 7.11 13.43 -7.25
C LEU A 171 6.47 14.81 -7.15
N THR A 172 5.16 14.88 -7.38
CA THR A 172 4.38 16.06 -6.99
C THR A 172 4.20 16.07 -5.47
N TYR A 173 4.06 17.27 -4.89
CA TYR A 173 3.84 17.41 -3.45
C TYR A 173 2.69 16.55 -2.90
N PRO A 174 1.49 16.48 -3.53
CA PRO A 174 0.43 15.61 -3.05
C PRO A 174 0.81 14.13 -2.99
N LYS A 175 1.52 13.62 -4.01
CA LYS A 175 1.93 12.20 -4.06
C LYS A 175 3.03 11.87 -3.07
N PHE A 176 3.99 12.78 -2.91
CA PHE A 176 5.00 12.66 -1.88
C PHE A 176 4.38 12.71 -0.47
N TYR A 177 3.49 13.67 -0.21
CA TYR A 177 2.80 13.81 1.06
C TYR A 177 1.98 12.57 1.40
N GLN A 178 1.25 12.02 0.43
CA GLN A 178 0.53 10.76 0.60
C GLN A 178 1.49 9.62 0.96
N ALA A 179 2.53 9.37 0.16
CA ALA A 179 3.49 8.29 0.43
C ALA A 179 4.22 8.46 1.77
N TRP A 180 4.52 9.70 2.17
CA TRP A 180 5.21 10.02 3.41
C TRP A 180 4.34 9.82 4.66
N HIS A 181 3.02 10.02 4.56
CA HIS A 181 2.11 9.83 5.68
C HIS A 181 1.40 8.46 5.65
N GLU A 182 1.59 7.68 4.58
CA GLU A 182 1.14 6.30 4.53
C GLU A 182 1.83 5.40 5.59
N SER A 183 3.00 5.76 6.14
CA SER A 183 3.67 4.98 7.20
C SER A 183 2.96 4.99 8.56
N ASP A 184 2.06 5.94 8.83
CA ASP A 184 1.25 5.92 10.06
C ASP A 184 0.11 4.90 9.97
N THR A 185 -0.10 4.28 8.80
CA THR A 185 -1.21 3.37 8.61
C THR A 185 -0.87 2.30 7.55
N THR A 186 -0.27 1.21 8.03
CA THR A 186 -0.88 -0.11 7.84
C THR A 186 -1.33 -0.47 6.42
N LYS A 187 -0.51 -0.44 5.36
CA LYS A 187 -1.00 -0.96 4.05
C LYS A 187 -1.35 -2.46 4.06
N GLU A 188 -0.61 -3.32 4.79
CA GLU A 188 -0.99 -4.74 4.94
C GLU A 188 -2.13 -4.98 5.97
N GLN A 189 -2.31 -4.09 6.94
CA GLN A 189 -3.43 -4.15 7.90
C GLN A 189 -4.69 -3.40 7.40
N LEU A 190 -4.57 -2.45 6.47
CA LEU A 190 -5.65 -1.72 5.82
C LEU A 190 -6.11 -2.41 4.55
N GLU A 191 -5.27 -3.07 3.76
CA GLU A 191 -5.78 -3.89 2.64
C GLU A 191 -6.62 -5.08 3.16
N THR A 192 -6.39 -5.49 4.40
CA THR A 192 -7.24 -6.46 5.11
C THR A 192 -8.45 -5.80 5.81
N SER A 193 -8.36 -4.55 6.27
CA SER A 193 -9.43 -3.84 7.02
C SER A 193 -10.40 -3.04 6.13
N TYR A 194 -9.94 -2.45 5.03
CA TYR A 194 -10.77 -1.73 4.05
C TYR A 194 -11.63 -2.67 3.20
N ASN A 195 -11.21 -3.93 3.03
CA ASN A 195 -12.04 -4.94 2.38
C ASN A 195 -13.11 -5.52 3.32
N ASP A 196 -13.13 -5.16 4.61
CA ASP A 196 -14.01 -5.78 5.62
C ASP A 196 -14.83 -4.80 6.46
N LEU A 197 -14.78 -3.48 6.20
CA LEU A 197 -15.67 -2.50 6.87
C LEU A 197 -17.15 -2.86 6.70
N THR A 198 -17.52 -3.34 5.51
CA THR A 198 -18.88 -3.84 5.24
C THR A 198 -19.23 -5.04 6.13
N GLU A 199 -18.33 -6.00 6.35
CA GLU A 199 -18.58 -7.16 7.22
C GLU A 199 -18.58 -6.79 8.72
N ILE A 200 -17.70 -5.87 9.13
CA ILE A 200 -17.66 -5.33 10.49
C ILE A 200 -18.96 -4.58 10.79
N LEU A 201 -19.43 -3.73 9.87
CA LEU A 201 -20.67 -2.97 10.05
C LEU A 201 -21.92 -3.84 9.93
N LYS A 202 -21.89 -4.97 9.21
CA LYS A 202 -22.98 -5.98 9.26
C LYS A 202 -23.23 -6.53 10.66
N GLN A 203 -22.26 -6.42 11.57
CA GLN A 203 -22.46 -6.82 12.97
C GLN A 203 -23.41 -5.87 13.73
N LEU A 204 -23.63 -4.65 13.23
CA LEU A 204 -24.60 -3.72 13.80
C LEU A 204 -26.01 -4.33 13.75
N GLN A 205 -26.59 -4.53 14.93
CA GLN A 205 -27.94 -5.05 15.04
C GLN A 205 -28.92 -3.88 15.05
N PRO A 206 -29.93 -3.87 14.16
CA PRO A 206 -31.09 -3.00 14.33
C PRO A 206 -31.67 -3.22 15.73
N ASN A 207 -31.98 -2.14 16.43
CA ASN A 207 -32.72 -2.25 17.69
C ASN A 207 -34.21 -2.04 17.40
N ASP A 208 -35.09 -2.39 18.35
CA ASP A 208 -36.56 -2.34 18.18
C ASP A 208 -37.12 -0.94 17.90
N GLN A 209 -36.28 0.10 17.88
CA GLN A 209 -36.67 1.50 17.65
C GLN A 209 -35.89 2.21 16.54
N VAL A 210 -34.76 1.67 16.08
CA VAL A 210 -33.81 2.34 15.19
C VAL A 210 -33.31 1.39 14.10
N TYR A 211 -33.40 1.84 12.84
CA TYR A 211 -32.92 1.09 11.70
C TYR A 211 -31.71 1.80 11.05
N PRO A 212 -30.50 1.20 11.10
CA PRO A 212 -29.32 1.73 10.44
C PRO A 212 -29.28 1.32 8.96
N PHE A 213 -29.20 2.31 8.06
CA PHE A 213 -28.81 2.11 6.67
C PHE A 213 -27.30 2.35 6.56
N LEU A 214 -26.59 1.32 6.11
CA LEU A 214 -25.16 1.37 5.82
C LEU A 214 -24.97 1.79 4.37
N ILE A 215 -24.27 2.90 4.13
CA ILE A 215 -24.04 3.45 2.79
C ILE A 215 -22.54 3.45 2.52
N ASP A 216 -22.11 2.60 1.59
CA ASP A 216 -20.73 2.59 1.09
C ASP A 216 -20.56 3.74 0.07
N GLY A 217 -19.84 4.78 0.50
CA GLY A 217 -19.62 5.98 -0.28
C GLY A 217 -18.63 5.81 -1.42
N LYS A 218 -17.69 4.86 -1.35
CA LYS A 218 -16.66 4.67 -2.37
C LYS A 218 -17.27 4.35 -3.74
N TYR A 219 -18.23 3.44 -3.78
CA TYR A 219 -18.85 3.04 -5.05
C TYR A 219 -20.04 3.93 -5.44
N SER A 220 -20.76 4.47 -4.45
CA SER A 220 -22.06 5.08 -4.68
C SER A 220 -22.00 6.62 -4.73
N LEU A 221 -21.06 7.25 -4.02
CA LEU A 221 -21.08 8.70 -3.78
C LEU A 221 -19.78 9.43 -4.20
N GLU A 222 -18.67 8.74 -4.44
CA GLU A 222 -17.33 9.32 -4.66
C GLU A 222 -17.27 10.28 -5.87
N ASN A 223 -17.95 9.95 -6.97
CA ASN A 223 -17.90 10.74 -8.21
C ASN A 223 -19.11 11.67 -8.41
N LEU A 224 -20.00 11.76 -7.41
CA LEU A 224 -21.21 12.56 -7.53
C LEU A 224 -20.95 13.99 -7.09
N THR A 225 -20.96 14.93 -8.04
CA THR A 225 -20.74 16.36 -7.76
C THR A 225 -22.04 17.17 -7.76
N ASP A 226 -23.20 16.52 -7.96
CA ASP A 226 -24.51 17.17 -8.04
C ASP A 226 -25.41 16.70 -6.89
N GLU A 227 -25.96 17.65 -6.12
CA GLU A 227 -26.87 17.36 -5.00
C GLU A 227 -28.08 16.52 -5.41
N SER A 228 -28.55 16.67 -6.65
CA SER A 228 -29.67 15.88 -7.18
C SER A 228 -29.29 14.42 -7.38
N ALA A 229 -28.08 14.16 -7.89
CA ALA A 229 -27.57 12.81 -8.07
C ALA A 229 -27.32 12.13 -6.71
N ILE A 230 -26.78 12.87 -5.73
CA ILE A 230 -26.59 12.39 -4.36
C ILE A 230 -27.94 12.06 -3.72
N ALA A 231 -28.93 12.95 -3.83
CA ALA A 231 -30.26 12.71 -3.27
C ALA A 231 -30.97 11.51 -3.93
N GLN A 232 -30.79 11.32 -5.24
CA GLN A 232 -31.30 10.16 -5.95
C GLN A 232 -30.61 8.88 -5.46
N GLU A 233 -29.28 8.89 -5.30
CA GLU A 233 -28.55 7.70 -4.88
C GLU A 233 -28.90 7.28 -3.46
N LEU A 234 -29.00 8.24 -2.53
CA LEU A 234 -29.52 7.96 -1.19
C LEU A 234 -30.93 7.37 -1.23
N CYS A 235 -31.78 7.81 -2.17
CA CYS A 235 -33.09 7.20 -2.38
C CYS A 235 -32.99 5.75 -2.86
N ASN A 236 -32.13 5.49 -3.84
CA ASN A 236 -31.89 4.15 -4.39
C ASN A 236 -31.48 3.17 -3.28
N GLN A 237 -30.51 3.56 -2.43
CA GLN A 237 -30.01 2.74 -1.33
C GLN A 237 -31.12 2.36 -0.33
N ILE A 238 -32.02 3.29 0.00
CA ILE A 238 -33.17 2.99 0.85
C ILE A 238 -34.08 1.96 0.16
N TYR A 239 -34.45 2.20 -1.11
CA TYR A 239 -35.38 1.31 -1.83
C TYR A 239 -34.80 -0.10 -1.96
N TYR A 240 -33.54 -0.26 -2.35
CA TYR A 240 -32.90 -1.57 -2.42
C TYR A 240 -32.89 -2.30 -1.08
N THR A 241 -32.82 -1.55 0.03
CA THR A 241 -32.76 -2.15 1.38
C THR A 241 -34.13 -2.57 1.90
N ILE A 242 -35.18 -1.75 1.70
CA ILE A 242 -36.47 -1.95 2.39
C ILE A 242 -37.69 -2.17 1.48
N LEU A 243 -37.55 -1.87 0.18
CA LEU A 243 -38.60 -1.94 -0.83
C LEU A 243 -38.03 -2.39 -2.19
N PRO A 244 -37.36 -3.56 -2.28
CA PRO A 244 -36.63 -3.96 -3.49
C PRO A 244 -37.54 -4.22 -4.70
N ASP A 245 -38.82 -4.50 -4.47
CA ASP A 245 -39.81 -4.81 -5.50
C ASP A 245 -40.64 -3.59 -5.96
N ASP A 246 -40.46 -2.42 -5.32
CA ASP A 246 -41.15 -1.18 -5.70
C ASP A 246 -40.34 -0.39 -6.75
N ASP A 247 -41.04 0.28 -7.66
CA ASP A 247 -40.42 1.25 -8.56
C ASP A 247 -39.78 2.41 -7.78
N ILE A 248 -38.50 2.67 -8.04
CA ILE A 248 -37.75 3.74 -7.39
C ILE A 248 -38.21 5.08 -7.98
N PRO A 249 -38.76 6.00 -7.17
CA PRO A 249 -39.18 7.31 -7.65
C PRO A 249 -37.97 8.18 -7.98
N THR A 250 -38.13 9.03 -8.99
CA THR A 250 -37.15 10.08 -9.27
C THR A 250 -37.21 11.17 -8.20
N VAL A 251 -36.05 11.49 -7.64
CA VAL A 251 -35.83 12.49 -6.60
C VAL A 251 -34.77 13.46 -7.10
N LYS A 252 -35.10 14.75 -7.12
CA LYS A 252 -34.20 15.78 -7.66
C LYS A 252 -33.44 16.57 -6.60
N ASN A 253 -33.74 16.37 -5.32
CA ASN A 253 -33.16 17.11 -4.20
C ASN A 253 -33.49 16.44 -2.86
N ALA A 254 -32.81 16.85 -1.79
CA ALA A 254 -33.02 16.33 -0.44
C ALA A 254 -34.46 16.53 0.10
N PRO A 255 -35.15 17.66 -0.15
CA PRO A 255 -36.56 17.83 0.25
C PRO A 255 -37.52 16.80 -0.39
N GLU A 256 -37.31 16.45 -1.66
CA GLU A 256 -38.10 15.41 -2.33
C GLU A 256 -37.86 14.03 -1.69
N LEU A 257 -36.62 13.71 -1.31
CA LEU A 257 -36.30 12.50 -0.54
C LEU A 257 -37.00 12.53 0.84
N LYS A 258 -36.93 13.66 1.55
CA LYS A 258 -37.62 13.87 2.83
C LYS A 258 -39.12 13.64 2.73
N ARG A 259 -39.75 13.98 1.60
CA ARG A 259 -41.19 13.77 1.38
C ARG A 259 -41.56 12.28 1.37
N LEU A 260 -40.62 11.40 1.00
CA LEU A 260 -40.82 9.95 1.00
C LEU A 260 -40.67 9.32 2.39
N PHE A 261 -40.14 10.05 3.37
CA PHE A 261 -39.92 9.58 4.74
C PHE A 261 -41.12 8.88 5.39
N PRO A 262 -42.38 9.37 5.28
CA PRO A 262 -43.53 8.66 5.85
C PRO A 262 -43.77 7.27 5.24
N LYS A 263 -43.39 7.05 3.97
CA LYS A 263 -43.48 5.74 3.31
C LYS A 263 -42.47 4.78 3.94
N PHE A 264 -41.22 5.21 4.08
CA PHE A 264 -40.15 4.42 4.72
C PHE A 264 -40.50 4.07 6.17
N LYS A 265 -40.98 5.06 6.93
CA LYS A 265 -41.37 4.87 8.33
C LYS A 265 -42.54 3.89 8.50
N ARG A 266 -43.47 3.80 7.53
CA ARG A 266 -44.56 2.80 7.56
C ARG A 266 -44.05 1.39 7.29
N GLN A 267 -43.14 1.24 6.33
CA GLN A 267 -42.56 -0.06 5.97
C GLN A 267 -41.74 -0.65 7.12
N LEU A 268 -41.00 0.20 7.83
CA LEU A 268 -40.15 -0.18 8.94
C LEU A 268 -40.84 -0.02 10.30
N ASN A 269 -42.14 -0.29 10.44
CA ASN A 269 -42.85 -0.27 11.73
C ASN A 269 -42.60 0.95 12.65
N ARG A 270 -42.41 2.13 12.04
CA ARG A 270 -42.12 3.41 12.69
C ARG A 270 -40.76 3.56 13.37
N LEU A 271 -39.78 2.73 13.01
CA LEU A 271 -38.39 2.90 13.44
C LEU A 271 -37.83 4.27 13.01
N THR A 272 -36.94 4.80 13.84
CA THR A 272 -36.12 5.97 13.55
C THR A 272 -35.03 5.57 12.56
N LEU A 273 -34.87 6.36 11.50
CA LEU A 273 -33.98 6.01 10.39
C LEU A 273 -32.63 6.69 10.58
N VAL A 274 -31.56 5.90 10.45
CA VAL A 274 -30.19 6.36 10.66
C VAL A 274 -29.36 6.02 9.43
N PHE A 275 -28.59 6.98 8.93
CA PHE A 275 -27.60 6.75 7.88
C PHE A 275 -26.21 6.68 8.49
N ILE A 276 -25.48 5.63 8.16
CA ILE A 276 -24.07 5.47 8.48
C ILE A 276 -23.34 5.39 7.15
N ILE A 277 -22.65 6.48 6.79
CA ILE A 277 -21.91 6.63 5.53
C ILE A 277 -20.44 6.32 5.81
N TYR A 278 -19.83 5.45 5.01
CA TYR A 278 -18.46 4.99 5.22
C TYR A 278 -17.69 4.86 3.89
N ASN A 279 -16.37 4.66 3.97
CA ASN A 279 -15.47 4.63 2.82
C ASN A 279 -15.49 5.90 1.94
N ILE A 280 -15.85 7.05 2.51
CA ILE A 280 -15.82 8.32 1.79
C ILE A 280 -15.57 9.47 2.76
N GLU A 281 -14.70 10.40 2.35
CA GLU A 281 -14.52 11.65 3.05
C GLU A 281 -15.66 12.63 2.69
N PRO A 282 -16.28 13.28 3.69
CA PRO A 282 -17.44 14.13 3.45
C PRO A 282 -17.05 15.39 2.68
N TYR A 283 -17.56 15.52 1.45
CA TYR A 283 -17.35 16.70 0.60
C TYR A 283 -18.56 17.67 0.65
N PRO A 284 -18.40 18.94 0.24
CA PRO A 284 -19.39 20.00 0.50
C PRO A 284 -20.81 19.71 0.05
N GLU A 285 -20.99 19.15 -1.15
CA GLU A 285 -22.29 18.84 -1.75
C GLU A 285 -23.00 17.71 -0.97
N LEU A 286 -22.26 16.66 -0.59
CA LEU A 286 -22.78 15.57 0.24
C LEU A 286 -23.19 16.07 1.62
N ILE A 287 -22.34 16.89 2.26
CA ILE A 287 -22.66 17.54 3.54
C ILE A 287 -23.95 18.36 3.41
N ASN A 288 -24.13 19.10 2.32
CA ASN A 288 -25.32 19.94 2.13
C ASN A 288 -26.59 19.10 2.01
N VAL A 289 -26.56 18.01 1.24
CA VAL A 289 -27.68 17.06 1.14
C VAL A 289 -27.99 16.43 2.50
N CYS A 290 -26.98 15.92 3.21
CA CYS A 290 -27.14 15.32 4.52
C CYS A 290 -27.72 16.31 5.54
N ARG A 291 -27.23 17.56 5.56
CA ARG A 291 -27.77 18.65 6.40
C ARG A 291 -29.25 18.87 6.11
N GLN A 292 -29.61 18.90 4.82
CA GLN A 292 -31.01 19.02 4.41
C GLN A 292 -31.85 17.79 4.74
N LEU A 293 -31.27 16.63 5.09
CA LEU A 293 -32.00 15.43 5.53
C LEU A 293 -32.19 15.35 7.06
N LEU A 294 -31.42 16.13 7.83
CA LEU A 294 -31.51 16.20 9.29
C LEU A 294 -32.93 16.52 9.79
N GLY A 295 -33.23 16.03 10.99
CA GLY A 295 -34.55 16.14 11.65
C GLY A 295 -35.56 15.08 11.20
N LYS A 296 -35.32 14.39 10.08
CA LYS A 296 -36.02 13.14 9.73
C LYS A 296 -35.10 11.93 9.80
N PHE A 297 -33.83 12.12 9.46
CA PHE A 297 -32.79 11.11 9.56
C PHE A 297 -31.74 11.58 10.56
N HIS A 298 -31.18 10.64 11.32
CA HIS A 298 -29.87 10.86 11.97
C HIS A 298 -28.79 10.37 11.02
N ILE A 299 -27.69 11.12 10.94
CA ILE A 299 -26.64 10.84 9.95
C ILE A 299 -25.30 10.85 10.66
N ALA A 300 -24.52 9.81 10.38
CA ALA A 300 -23.15 9.64 10.83
C ALA A 300 -22.23 9.29 9.66
N PHE A 301 -20.99 9.76 9.75
CA PHE A 301 -19.91 9.41 8.84
C PHE A 301 -18.81 8.69 9.61
N ILE A 302 -18.22 7.67 9.00
CA ILE A 302 -16.99 7.05 9.48
C ILE A 302 -15.83 7.76 8.78
N THR A 303 -15.21 8.71 9.49
CA THR A 303 -14.17 9.61 8.98
C THR A 303 -13.39 10.19 10.16
N ASP A 304 -12.10 10.45 9.92
CA ASP A 304 -11.23 11.16 10.86
C ASP A 304 -11.33 12.69 10.72
N GLN A 305 -12.03 13.19 9.69
CA GLN A 305 -12.28 14.62 9.51
C GLN A 305 -13.23 15.16 10.57
N GLN A 306 -12.94 16.39 11.02
CA GLN A 306 -13.88 17.13 11.85
C GLN A 306 -15.09 17.56 11.02
N ILE A 307 -16.26 17.03 11.37
CA ILE A 307 -17.53 17.39 10.75
C ILE A 307 -18.25 18.42 11.64
N GLU A 308 -19.06 19.28 11.02
CA GLU A 308 -19.95 20.22 11.71
C GLU A 308 -20.78 19.53 12.82
N PRO A 309 -21.11 20.21 13.93
CA PRO A 309 -21.70 19.59 15.13
C PRO A 309 -23.03 18.85 14.91
N ASP A 310 -23.79 19.24 13.89
CA ASP A 310 -25.11 18.69 13.59
C ASP A 310 -25.03 17.31 12.86
N LEU A 311 -23.87 16.99 12.29
CA LEU A 311 -23.54 15.69 11.70
C LEU A 311 -22.50 14.99 12.59
N ARG A 312 -22.64 13.68 12.79
CA ARG A 312 -21.70 12.93 13.64
C ARG A 312 -20.56 12.35 12.80
N GLY A 313 -19.32 12.70 13.12
CA GLY A 313 -18.13 11.99 12.64
C GLY A 313 -17.67 10.95 13.67
N PHE A 314 -17.36 9.74 13.21
CA PHE A 314 -16.74 8.69 14.00
C PHE A 314 -15.40 8.30 13.37
N PRO A 315 -14.27 8.50 14.07
CA PRO A 315 -12.97 8.10 13.55
C PRO A 315 -12.85 6.58 13.48
N MET A 316 -12.00 6.08 12.58
CA MET A 316 -11.79 4.65 12.40
C MET A 316 -10.98 4.09 13.58
N GLN A 317 -11.53 3.10 14.29
CA GLN A 317 -10.91 2.53 15.50
C GLN A 317 -11.44 1.13 15.84
N ASN A 318 -10.66 0.37 16.61
CA ASN A 318 -10.90 -1.05 16.91
C ASN A 318 -12.28 -1.37 17.55
N ASN A 319 -12.90 -0.41 18.25
CA ASN A 319 -14.19 -0.57 18.93
C ASN A 319 -15.36 0.15 18.23
N LEU A 320 -15.21 0.49 16.95
CA LEU A 320 -16.16 1.29 16.18
C LEU A 320 -17.60 0.73 16.23
N VAL A 321 -17.78 -0.59 16.06
CA VAL A 321 -19.12 -1.23 16.12
C VAL A 321 -19.79 -0.97 17.46
N ASN A 322 -19.07 -1.12 18.58
CA ASN A 322 -19.61 -0.88 19.91
C ASN A 322 -19.98 0.59 20.11
N ILE A 323 -19.17 1.51 19.59
CA ILE A 323 -19.43 2.96 19.66
C ILE A 323 -20.69 3.30 18.85
N LEU A 324 -20.81 2.79 17.62
CA LEU A 324 -21.98 2.98 16.79
C LEU A 324 -23.23 2.35 17.42
N GLN A 325 -23.12 1.16 18.02
CA GLN A 325 -24.24 0.51 18.72
C GLN A 325 -24.71 1.32 19.93
N ASN A 326 -23.78 1.90 20.70
CA ASN A 326 -24.12 2.80 21.80
C ASN A 326 -24.82 4.06 21.29
N TRP A 327 -24.36 4.63 20.18
CA TRP A 327 -25.00 5.80 19.58
C TRP A 327 -26.42 5.49 19.06
N LEU A 328 -26.64 4.35 18.41
CA LEU A 328 -27.98 3.90 18.01
C LEU A 328 -28.90 3.73 19.23
N THR A 329 -28.34 3.27 20.35
CA THR A 329 -29.06 3.12 21.62
C THR A 329 -29.42 4.48 22.23
N GLU A 330 -28.52 5.47 22.18
CA GLU A 330 -28.80 6.84 22.63
C GLU A 330 -29.95 7.48 21.84
N ILE A 331 -30.00 7.27 20.53
CA ILE A 331 -31.08 7.77 19.66
C ILE A 331 -32.43 7.15 20.08
N SER A 332 -32.44 5.83 20.29
CA SER A 332 -33.62 5.10 20.77
C SER A 332 -34.19 5.70 22.06
N TYR A 333 -33.34 5.98 23.06
CA TYR A 333 -33.80 6.60 24.31
C TYR A 333 -34.39 8.01 24.11
N LYS A 334 -33.81 8.83 23.23
CA LYS A 334 -34.28 10.20 22.99
C LYS A 334 -35.63 10.27 22.27
N GLU A 335 -35.95 9.29 21.44
CA GLU A 335 -37.23 9.24 20.70
C GLU A 335 -38.36 8.57 21.52
N THR A 336 -38.04 7.96 22.66
CA THR A 336 -39.02 7.33 23.58
C THR A 336 -39.57 8.29 24.65
N LEU A 337 -38.86 9.38 24.92
CA LEU A 337 -39.25 10.49 25.81
C LEU A 337 -40.09 11.52 25.04
#